data_AF-A0AAN7MZF1-F1
#
_entry.id   AF-A0AAN7MZF1-F1
#
_cell.length_a   1.000
_cell.length_b   1.000
_cell.length_c   1.000
_cell.angle_alpha   90.00
_cell.angle_beta   90.00
_cell.angle_gamma   90.00
#
_symmetry.space_group_name_H-M   'P 1'
#
loop_
_entity.id
_entity.type
_entity.pdbx_description
1 polymer ?
#
loop_
_entity_poly.entity_id
_entity_poly.type
_entity_poly.pdbx_seq_one_letter_code
_entity_poly.pdbx_strand_id
1 'polypeptide(L)'
;MKTVVHDCIETIEAIYASRPDLQDEPLEEADHTWYTDGSSFVKNGVRMAGYAVTTTDQMVEAKSLPKGTSAQRAKIVALVRAPELAKGLRVNIWTDSKYAFGVVHAHGAIWKERGLLTAQGKGIKHADIILRLLEAVQLPSAVAIMHCKGHQKGNTDREVGNKLADYEARQAAEQGEILSLIPEKSLPLPESAEYDEKDQKLITDLEAKIGLSGWALLKDNRIIIPFRLLWGLTKTDMTKLTRELKLFITLSLSR
;
A
#
# COMPACT_ATOMS: atom_id res chain seq x y z
N MET A 1 -30.90 44.55 -12.59
CA MET A 1 -30.03 43.99 -11.53
C MET A 1 -30.08 42.47 -11.64
N LYS A 2 -28.94 41.83 -11.93
CA LYS A 2 -28.85 40.36 -11.96
C LYS A 2 -28.88 39.83 -10.53
N THR A 3 -29.83 38.96 -10.24
CA THR A 3 -29.92 38.21 -8.99
C THR A 3 -28.73 37.25 -8.93
N VAL A 4 -27.80 37.50 -8.01
CA VAL A 4 -26.73 36.54 -7.71
C VAL A 4 -27.32 35.52 -6.77
N VAL A 5 -27.74 34.38 -7.31
CA VAL A 5 -28.10 33.20 -6.52
C VAL A 5 -26.79 32.64 -5.98
N HIS A 6 -26.52 32.87 -4.68
CA HIS A 6 -25.41 32.21 -4.01
C HIS A 6 -25.84 30.78 -3.68
N ASP A 7 -25.20 29.82 -4.35
CA ASP A 7 -25.39 28.40 -4.13
C ASP A 7 -24.67 27.98 -2.84
N CYS A 8 -25.39 28.10 -1.73
CA CYS A 8 -24.91 27.73 -0.41
C CYS A 8 -24.65 26.21 -0.29
N ILE A 9 -25.23 25.38 -1.18
CA ILE A 9 -25.09 23.92 -1.14
C ILE A 9 -23.81 23.51 -1.86
N GLU A 10 -23.56 24.02 -3.08
CA GLU A 10 -22.29 23.84 -3.78
C GLU A 10 -21.10 24.33 -2.94
N THR A 11 -21.29 25.44 -2.22
CA THR A 11 -20.26 25.98 -1.32
C THR A 11 -19.98 25.04 -0.15
N ILE A 12 -21.00 24.39 0.41
CA ILE A 12 -20.84 23.41 1.50
C ILE A 12 -20.20 22.12 0.97
N GLU A 13 -20.62 21.62 -0.20
CA GLU A 13 -20.08 20.40 -0.82
C GLU A 13 -18.60 20.57 -1.17
N ALA A 14 -18.20 21.73 -1.71
CA ALA A 14 -16.81 22.07 -2.02
C ALA A 14 -15.91 22.21 -0.77
N ILE A 15 -16.45 22.65 0.37
CA ILE A 15 -15.69 22.82 1.62
C ILE A 15 -15.29 21.47 2.23
N TYR A 16 -16.07 20.41 2.01
CA TYR A 16 -15.86 19.11 2.67
C TYR A 16 -15.38 17.98 1.75
N ALA A 17 -15.28 18.21 0.44
CA ALA A 17 -14.68 17.26 -0.49
C ALA A 17 -13.22 16.98 -0.13
N SER A 18 -12.78 15.74 -0.31
CA SER A 18 -11.35 15.39 -0.15
C SER A 18 -10.49 16.23 -1.10
N ARG A 19 -11.03 16.53 -2.28
CA ARG A 19 -10.50 17.39 -3.34
C ARG A 19 -11.69 18.06 -4.03
N PRO A 20 -11.81 19.41 -4.04
CA PRO A 20 -13.00 20.11 -4.54
C PRO A 20 -13.32 19.87 -6.02
N ASP A 21 -12.32 19.56 -6.85
CA ASP A 21 -12.45 19.29 -8.29
C ASP A 21 -12.49 17.80 -8.65
N LEU A 22 -12.61 16.90 -7.65
CA LEU A 22 -12.74 15.46 -7.89
C LEU A 22 -14.11 15.15 -8.54
N GLN A 23 -14.08 14.53 -9.71
CA GLN A 23 -15.30 14.15 -10.44
C GLN A 23 -15.59 12.66 -10.32
N ASP A 24 -16.86 12.28 -10.36
CA ASP A 24 -17.34 10.90 -10.47
C ASP A 24 -17.75 10.51 -11.90
N GLU A 25 -17.56 11.43 -12.85
CA GLU A 25 -17.72 11.25 -14.30
C GLU A 25 -16.39 11.51 -15.03
N PRO A 26 -16.15 10.88 -16.20
CA PRO A 26 -14.89 11.03 -16.92
C PRO A 26 -14.59 12.47 -17.35
N LEU A 27 -13.34 12.90 -17.19
CA LEU A 27 -12.84 14.16 -17.75
C LEU A 27 -12.75 14.06 -19.28
N GLU A 28 -13.24 15.07 -19.99
CA GLU A 28 -13.19 15.15 -21.47
C GLU A 28 -11.75 15.22 -22.01
N GLU A 29 -10.87 15.93 -21.31
CA GLU A 29 -9.47 16.14 -21.70
C GLU A 29 -8.50 15.42 -20.73
N ALA A 30 -8.76 14.14 -20.44
CA ALA A 30 -7.82 13.34 -19.66
C ALA A 30 -6.60 12.95 -20.51
N ASP A 31 -5.40 13.06 -19.94
CA ASP A 31 -4.17 12.53 -20.55
C ASP A 31 -4.24 10.99 -20.63
N HIS A 32 -4.82 10.36 -19.60
CA HIS A 32 -4.95 8.91 -19.51
C HIS A 32 -6.25 8.45 -18.85
N THR A 33 -6.70 7.26 -19.24
CA THR A 33 -7.74 6.49 -18.53
C THR A 33 -7.14 5.19 -18.01
N TRP A 34 -7.14 5.02 -16.69
CA TRP A 34 -6.58 3.87 -16.00
C TRP A 34 -7.64 3.07 -15.26
N TYR A 35 -7.34 1.79 -15.06
CA TYR A 35 -8.14 0.81 -14.35
C TYR A 35 -7.32 0.26 -13.20
N THR A 36 -7.94 0.08 -12.05
CA THR A 36 -7.27 -0.39 -10.84
C THR A 36 -7.99 -1.61 -10.28
N ASP A 37 -7.22 -2.63 -9.92
CA ASP A 37 -7.75 -3.76 -9.14
C ASP A 37 -6.69 -4.31 -8.17
N GLY A 38 -7.18 -4.99 -7.14
CA GLY A 38 -6.39 -5.72 -6.18
C GLY A 38 -6.92 -7.14 -5.97
N SER A 39 -6.03 -8.10 -6.10
CA SER A 39 -6.34 -9.53 -5.94
C SER A 39 -5.86 -10.06 -4.59
N SER A 40 -6.60 -11.00 -4.01
CA SER A 40 -6.18 -11.76 -2.83
C SER A 40 -6.83 -13.13 -2.82
N PHE A 41 -6.02 -14.19 -2.73
CA PHE A 41 -6.49 -15.57 -2.68
C PHE A 41 -5.52 -16.44 -1.88
N VAL A 42 -5.97 -17.63 -1.48
CA VAL A 42 -5.13 -18.58 -0.72
C VAL A 42 -4.54 -19.62 -1.67
N LYS A 43 -3.23 -19.81 -1.62
CA LYS A 43 -2.48 -20.84 -2.33
C LYS A 43 -1.53 -21.52 -1.35
N ASN A 44 -1.55 -22.86 -1.28
CA ASN A 44 -0.72 -23.63 -0.34
C ASN A 44 -0.85 -23.18 1.12
N GLY A 45 -2.06 -22.80 1.56
CA GLY A 45 -2.32 -22.32 2.93
C GLY A 45 -1.87 -20.87 3.20
N VAL A 46 -1.25 -20.19 2.23
CA VAL A 46 -0.77 -18.81 2.35
C VAL A 46 -1.68 -17.87 1.55
N ARG A 47 -2.10 -16.77 2.16
CA ARG A 47 -2.83 -15.71 1.45
C ARG A 47 -1.86 -14.86 0.63
N MET A 48 -1.95 -14.99 -0.68
CA MET A 48 -1.23 -14.20 -1.68
C MET A 48 -2.08 -12.98 -2.05
N ALA A 49 -1.43 -11.87 -2.36
CA ALA A 49 -2.11 -10.65 -2.78
C ALA A 49 -1.24 -9.82 -3.71
N GLY A 50 -1.87 -9.01 -4.55
CA GLY A 50 -1.23 -8.14 -5.52
C GLY A 50 -2.19 -7.05 -5.96
N TYR A 51 -1.65 -6.02 -6.59
CA TYR A 51 -2.44 -4.96 -7.21
C TYR A 51 -1.94 -4.65 -8.61
N ALA A 52 -2.79 -4.02 -9.41
CA ALA A 52 -2.43 -3.50 -10.71
C ALA A 52 -3.10 -2.16 -11.02
N VAL A 53 -2.43 -1.39 -11.87
CA VAL A 53 -2.90 -0.21 -12.57
C VAL A 53 -2.65 -0.45 -14.04
N THR A 54 -3.68 -0.35 -14.87
CA THR A 54 -3.60 -0.68 -16.31
C THR A 54 -4.33 0.35 -17.15
N THR A 55 -4.06 0.41 -18.45
CA THR A 55 -4.98 0.96 -19.46
C THR A 55 -5.93 -0.15 -19.91
N THR A 56 -6.54 -0.01 -21.09
CA THR A 56 -7.30 -1.08 -21.74
C THR A 56 -6.41 -2.19 -22.29
N ASP A 57 -5.14 -1.91 -22.58
CA ASP A 57 -4.24 -2.78 -23.34
C ASP A 57 -2.83 -2.90 -22.77
N GLN A 58 -2.45 -2.06 -21.80
CA GLN A 58 -1.11 -2.00 -21.23
C GLN A 58 -1.14 -2.03 -19.70
N MET A 59 -0.16 -2.73 -19.12
CA MET A 59 0.13 -2.65 -17.69
C MET A 59 0.95 -1.38 -17.41
N VAL A 60 0.42 -0.50 -16.56
CA VAL A 60 1.14 0.71 -16.08
C VAL A 60 2.02 0.34 -14.88
N GLU A 61 1.45 -0.39 -13.91
CA GLU A 61 2.18 -0.94 -12.77
C GLU A 61 1.44 -2.16 -12.23
N ALA A 62 2.14 -3.24 -11.91
CA ALA A 62 1.59 -4.33 -11.10
C ALA A 62 2.65 -4.81 -10.12
N LYS A 63 2.27 -5.01 -8.84
CA LYS A 63 3.20 -5.48 -7.80
C LYS A 63 2.53 -6.43 -6.82
N SER A 64 3.33 -7.34 -6.31
CA SER A 64 2.93 -8.21 -5.19
C SER A 64 2.76 -7.39 -3.90
N LEU A 65 1.87 -7.85 -3.04
CA LEU A 65 1.63 -7.30 -1.72
C LEU A 65 2.06 -8.28 -0.64
N PRO A 66 2.30 -7.81 0.60
CA PRO A 66 2.65 -8.69 1.70
C PRO A 66 1.64 -9.84 1.86
N LYS A 67 2.16 -11.04 2.13
CA LYS A 67 1.35 -12.22 2.44
C LYS A 67 0.37 -11.89 3.59
N GLY A 68 -0.86 -12.35 3.48
CA GLY A 68 -1.93 -12.02 4.44
C GLY A 68 -2.76 -10.79 4.10
N THR A 69 -2.38 -10.00 3.08
CA THR A 69 -3.16 -8.82 2.66
C THR A 69 -4.55 -9.23 2.14
N SER A 70 -5.60 -8.57 2.62
CA SER A 70 -6.99 -8.82 2.20
C SER A 70 -7.28 -8.24 0.81
N ALA A 71 -8.28 -8.81 0.12
CA ALA A 71 -8.72 -8.29 -1.19
C ALA A 71 -9.12 -6.82 -1.10
N GLN A 72 -9.87 -6.44 -0.07
CA GLN A 72 -10.29 -5.06 0.14
C GLN A 72 -9.09 -4.11 0.30
N ARG A 73 -8.08 -4.49 1.10
CA ARG A 73 -6.88 -3.68 1.26
C ARG A 73 -6.08 -3.62 -0.04
N ALA A 74 -5.96 -4.72 -0.79
CA ALA A 74 -5.29 -4.73 -2.08
C ALA A 74 -5.93 -3.76 -3.08
N LYS A 75 -7.26 -3.72 -3.16
CA LYS A 75 -8.00 -2.78 -4.01
C LYS A 75 -7.79 -1.32 -3.61
N ILE A 76 -7.77 -1.02 -2.31
CA ILE A 76 -7.46 0.34 -1.83
C ILE A 76 -6.01 0.69 -2.18
N VAL A 77 -5.06 -0.23 -2.05
CA VAL A 77 -3.66 0.01 -2.45
C VAL A 77 -3.56 0.29 -3.95
N ALA A 78 -4.27 -0.46 -4.80
CA ALA A 78 -4.34 -0.20 -6.24
C ALA A 78 -4.80 1.25 -6.52
N LEU A 79 -5.87 1.67 -5.85
CA LEU A 79 -6.43 3.00 -6.00
C LEU A 79 -5.56 4.10 -5.38
N VAL A 80 -4.72 3.82 -4.37
CA VAL A 80 -3.70 4.77 -3.87
C VAL A 80 -2.62 4.96 -4.92
N ARG A 81 -2.18 3.88 -5.57
CA ARG A 81 -1.06 3.90 -6.51
C ARG A 81 -1.37 4.65 -7.79
N ALA A 82 -2.59 4.55 -8.31
CA ALA A 82 -2.94 5.24 -9.55
C ALA A 82 -2.79 6.78 -9.48
N PRO A 83 -3.35 7.51 -8.50
CA PRO A 83 -3.10 8.94 -8.36
C PRO A 83 -1.63 9.29 -8.08
N GLU A 84 -0.91 8.46 -7.31
CA GLU A 84 0.54 8.65 -7.06
C GLU A 84 1.35 8.58 -8.37
N LEU A 85 1.00 7.67 -9.28
CA LEU A 85 1.62 7.53 -10.60
C LEU A 85 1.21 8.66 -11.56
N ALA A 86 -0.01 9.18 -11.42
CA ALA A 86 -0.55 10.26 -12.25
C ALA A 86 -0.19 11.67 -11.76
N LYS A 87 0.84 11.82 -10.91
CA LYS A 87 1.20 13.13 -10.35
C LYS A 87 1.43 14.16 -11.45
N GLY A 88 0.68 15.27 -11.37
CA GLY A 88 0.71 16.36 -12.35
C GLY A 88 -0.05 16.12 -13.67
N LEU A 89 -0.66 14.95 -13.85
CA LEU A 89 -1.45 14.60 -15.04
C LEU A 89 -2.95 14.76 -14.80
N ARG A 90 -3.72 14.86 -15.88
CA ARG A 90 -5.18 14.79 -15.89
C ARG A 90 -5.57 13.33 -16.13
N VAL A 91 -6.19 12.67 -15.15
CA VAL A 91 -6.41 11.21 -15.23
C VAL A 91 -7.84 10.81 -14.88
N ASN A 92 -8.39 9.87 -15.66
CA ASN A 92 -9.61 9.14 -15.35
C ASN A 92 -9.23 7.79 -14.72
N ILE A 93 -9.73 7.47 -13.54
CA ILE A 93 -9.40 6.23 -12.82
C ILE A 93 -10.68 5.44 -12.54
N TRP A 94 -10.75 4.23 -13.08
CA TRP A 94 -11.79 3.26 -12.78
C TRP A 94 -11.36 2.33 -11.65
N THR A 95 -12.26 2.11 -10.70
CA THR A 95 -12.09 1.11 -9.63
C THR A 95 -13.37 0.29 -9.48
N ASP A 96 -13.23 -1.01 -9.25
CA ASP A 96 -14.36 -1.89 -8.95
C ASP A 96 -14.69 -1.92 -7.44
N SER A 97 -13.90 -1.21 -6.63
CA SER A 97 -14.07 -1.15 -5.19
C SER A 97 -15.08 -0.07 -4.83
N LYS A 98 -16.35 -0.46 -4.69
CA LYS A 98 -17.42 0.42 -4.19
C LYS A 98 -17.07 1.07 -2.85
N TYR A 99 -16.33 0.38 -1.99
CA TYR A 99 -15.85 0.94 -0.73
C TYR A 99 -14.85 2.06 -0.96
N ALA A 100 -13.82 1.84 -1.77
CA ALA A 100 -12.77 2.84 -2.00
C ALA A 100 -13.31 4.06 -2.76
N PHE A 101 -14.18 3.84 -3.75
CA PHE A 101 -14.96 4.90 -4.42
C PHE A 101 -15.76 5.72 -3.39
N GLY A 102 -16.50 5.04 -2.51
CA GLY A 102 -17.25 5.70 -1.46
C GLY A 102 -16.37 6.50 -0.50
N VAL A 103 -15.15 6.06 -0.20
CA VAL A 103 -14.22 6.76 0.70
C VAL A 103 -13.70 8.06 0.08
N VAL A 104 -13.36 8.08 -1.20
CA VAL A 104 -12.81 9.30 -1.84
C VAL A 104 -13.88 10.36 -2.07
N HIS A 105 -15.10 9.93 -2.37
CA HIS A 105 -16.25 10.79 -2.63
C HIS A 105 -17.04 11.16 -1.38
N ALA A 106 -17.06 10.31 -0.34
CA ALA A 106 -17.64 10.66 0.94
C ALA A 106 -16.66 11.53 1.73
N HIS A 107 -16.87 12.85 1.67
CA HIS A 107 -16.31 13.89 2.52
C HIS A 107 -15.03 13.52 3.30
N GLY A 108 -13.88 13.49 2.63
CA GLY A 108 -12.58 13.20 3.26
C GLY A 108 -12.23 14.16 4.41
N ALA A 109 -12.70 15.41 4.33
CA ALA A 109 -12.53 16.41 5.39
C ALA A 109 -13.22 16.00 6.70
N ILE A 110 -14.46 15.48 6.61
CA ILE A 110 -15.24 15.06 7.79
C ILE A 110 -14.51 13.94 8.55
N TRP A 111 -13.84 13.03 7.85
CA TRP A 111 -13.15 11.92 8.50
C TRP A 111 -11.82 12.34 9.13
N LYS A 112 -11.12 13.32 8.54
CA LYS A 112 -9.92 13.92 9.12
C LYS A 112 -10.25 14.71 10.39
N GLU A 113 -11.35 15.48 10.38
CA GLU A 113 -11.83 16.25 11.52
C GLU A 113 -12.40 15.38 12.65
N ARG A 114 -13.05 14.26 12.32
CA ARG A 114 -13.61 13.30 13.30
C ARG A 114 -12.62 12.23 13.77
N GLY A 115 -11.35 12.34 13.43
CA GLY A 115 -10.32 11.40 13.88
C GLY A 115 -10.48 9.97 13.35
N LEU A 116 -10.93 9.81 12.10
CA LEU A 116 -11.17 8.52 11.43
C LEU A 116 -12.19 7.64 12.15
N LEU A 117 -13.24 8.26 12.69
CA LEU A 117 -14.36 7.57 13.28
C LEU A 117 -15.55 7.52 12.32
N THR A 118 -16.20 6.36 12.26
CA THR A 118 -17.52 6.19 11.65
C THR A 118 -18.57 7.02 12.40
N ALA A 119 -19.74 7.23 11.79
CA ALA A 119 -20.88 7.89 12.45
C ALA A 119 -21.33 7.21 13.77
N GLN A 120 -20.96 5.94 13.97
CA GLN A 120 -21.22 5.17 15.19
C GLN A 120 -20.07 5.27 16.22
N GLY A 121 -19.08 6.14 16.01
CA GLY A 121 -17.93 6.31 16.91
C GLY A 121 -16.90 5.18 16.86
N LYS A 122 -17.02 4.21 15.95
CA LYS A 122 -16.03 3.15 15.75
C LYS A 122 -14.92 3.60 14.80
N GLY A 123 -13.68 3.22 15.09
CA GLY A 123 -12.54 3.46 14.20
C GLY A 123 -12.75 2.86 12.81
N ILE A 124 -12.33 3.60 11.78
CA ILE A 124 -12.40 3.16 10.39
C ILE A 124 -11.38 2.03 10.15
N LYS A 125 -11.85 0.93 9.56
CA LYS A 125 -10.96 -0.18 9.15
C LYS A 125 -10.00 0.32 8.08
N HIS A 126 -8.72 -0.05 8.18
CA HIS A 126 -7.68 0.35 7.22
C HIS A 126 -7.44 1.88 7.17
N ALA A 127 -7.64 2.57 8.30
CA ALA A 127 -7.43 4.01 8.47
C ALA A 127 -6.12 4.54 7.86
N ASP A 128 -5.02 3.79 8.03
CA ASP A 128 -3.69 4.14 7.52
C ASP A 128 -3.66 4.32 5.99
N ILE A 129 -4.21 3.36 5.25
CA ILE A 129 -4.20 3.39 3.78
C ILE A 129 -5.29 4.30 3.23
N ILE A 130 -6.37 4.54 3.99
CA ILE A 130 -7.41 5.51 3.64
C ILE A 130 -6.86 6.93 3.71
N LEU A 131 -6.10 7.28 4.76
CA LEU A 131 -5.43 8.58 4.82
C LEU A 131 -4.50 8.79 3.62
N ARG A 132 -3.69 7.77 3.29
CA ARG A 132 -2.83 7.81 2.11
C ARG A 132 -3.60 7.98 0.81
N LEU A 133 -4.77 7.36 0.69
CA LEU A 133 -5.63 7.54 -0.49
C LEU A 133 -6.10 8.99 -0.63
N LEU A 134 -6.55 9.59 0.47
CA LEU A 134 -6.99 10.99 0.49
C LEU A 134 -5.86 11.97 0.14
N GLU A 135 -4.62 11.67 0.55
CA GLU A 135 -3.42 12.42 0.17
C GLU A 135 -3.05 12.20 -1.30
N ALA A 136 -3.08 10.95 -1.77
CA ALA A 136 -2.69 10.58 -3.13
C ALA A 136 -3.59 11.24 -4.18
N VAL A 137 -4.89 11.35 -3.91
CA VAL A 137 -5.87 12.01 -4.80
C VAL A 137 -5.55 13.49 -5.06
N GLN A 138 -4.73 14.13 -4.22
CA GLN A 138 -4.29 15.51 -4.43
C GLN A 138 -3.14 15.66 -5.46
N LEU A 139 -2.48 14.55 -5.83
CA LEU A 139 -1.26 14.59 -6.63
C LEU A 139 -1.48 14.85 -8.13
N PRO A 140 -2.54 14.33 -8.79
CA PRO A 140 -2.84 14.64 -10.19
C PRO A 140 -3.20 16.12 -10.39
N SER A 141 -2.99 16.67 -11.59
CA SER A 141 -3.42 18.04 -11.90
C SER A 141 -4.95 18.14 -12.05
N ALA A 142 -5.61 17.08 -12.55
CA ALA A 142 -7.05 16.86 -12.47
C ALA A 142 -7.32 15.36 -12.34
N VAL A 143 -8.37 14.95 -11.63
CA VAL A 143 -8.70 13.53 -11.48
C VAL A 143 -10.20 13.29 -11.42
N ALA A 144 -10.66 12.29 -12.18
CA ALA A 144 -11.97 11.66 -11.98
C ALA A 144 -11.77 10.24 -11.47
N ILE A 145 -12.53 9.84 -10.45
CA ILE A 145 -12.53 8.46 -9.94
C ILE A 145 -13.94 7.90 -10.07
N MET A 146 -14.10 6.91 -10.94
CA MET A 146 -15.39 6.32 -11.24
C MET A 146 -15.45 4.86 -10.77
N HIS A 147 -16.65 4.42 -10.39
CA HIS A 147 -16.90 3.04 -10.02
C HIS A 147 -17.38 2.21 -11.21
N CYS A 148 -16.67 1.12 -11.51
CA CYS A 148 -17.12 0.08 -12.45
C CYS A 148 -17.69 -1.12 -11.68
N LYS A 149 -18.61 -1.86 -12.30
CA LYS A 149 -19.01 -3.17 -11.76
C LYS A 149 -17.89 -4.16 -12.05
N GLY A 150 -17.42 -4.89 -11.04
CA GLY A 150 -16.47 -5.98 -11.24
C GLY A 150 -17.06 -7.12 -12.07
N HIS A 151 -16.18 -7.88 -12.74
CA HIS A 151 -16.49 -9.15 -13.41
C HIS A 151 -17.59 -9.12 -14.49
N GLN A 152 -17.68 -8.02 -15.25
CA GLN A 152 -18.59 -7.93 -16.39
C GLN A 152 -18.06 -8.70 -17.61
N LYS A 153 -18.97 -9.28 -18.40
CA LYS A 153 -18.64 -10.13 -19.56
C LYS A 153 -18.61 -9.41 -20.91
N GLY A 154 -18.88 -8.11 -20.98
CA GLY A 154 -18.88 -7.38 -22.25
C GLY A 154 -17.48 -7.00 -22.75
N ASN A 155 -17.47 -6.24 -23.84
CA ASN A 155 -16.27 -5.81 -24.58
C ASN A 155 -16.17 -4.28 -24.70
N THR A 156 -16.84 -3.52 -23.83
CA THR A 156 -16.58 -2.08 -23.75
C THR A 156 -15.17 -1.84 -23.22
N ASP A 157 -14.54 -0.72 -23.58
CA ASP A 157 -13.20 -0.35 -23.10
C ASP A 157 -13.09 -0.46 -21.58
N ARG A 158 -14.14 -0.07 -20.86
CA ARG A 158 -14.22 -0.20 -19.41
C ARG A 158 -14.10 -1.65 -18.93
N GLU A 159 -14.80 -2.56 -19.59
CA GLU A 159 -14.80 -3.98 -19.23
C GLU A 159 -13.48 -4.64 -19.62
N VAL A 160 -12.88 -4.25 -20.74
CA VAL A 160 -11.57 -4.73 -21.19
C VAL A 160 -10.48 -4.29 -20.20
N GLY A 161 -10.43 -3.00 -19.86
CA GLY A 161 -9.48 -2.47 -18.90
C GLY A 161 -9.62 -3.06 -17.50
N ASN A 162 -10.86 -3.24 -17.01
CA ASN A 162 -11.08 -3.92 -15.73
C ASN A 162 -10.61 -5.38 -15.76
N LYS A 163 -10.85 -6.11 -16.86
CA LYS A 163 -10.38 -7.50 -17.00
C LYS A 163 -8.85 -7.57 -16.98
N LEU A 164 -8.18 -6.60 -17.62
CA LEU A 164 -6.72 -6.52 -17.61
C LEU A 164 -6.20 -6.22 -16.20
N ALA A 165 -6.80 -5.28 -15.47
CA ALA A 165 -6.43 -4.99 -14.09
C ALA A 165 -6.62 -6.21 -13.17
N ASP A 166 -7.76 -6.91 -13.27
CA ASP A 166 -8.01 -8.16 -12.52
C ASP A 166 -6.94 -9.22 -12.81
N TYR A 167 -6.58 -9.39 -14.09
CA TYR A 167 -5.58 -10.35 -14.54
C TYR A 167 -4.19 -10.00 -14.01
N GLU A 168 -3.73 -8.77 -14.20
CA GLU A 168 -2.40 -8.31 -13.78
C GLU A 168 -2.25 -8.30 -12.25
N ALA A 169 -3.30 -7.89 -11.51
CA ALA A 169 -3.28 -7.93 -10.06
C ALA A 169 -3.14 -9.37 -9.53
N ARG A 170 -3.80 -10.32 -10.20
CA ARG A 170 -3.67 -11.74 -9.90
C ARG A 170 -2.28 -12.27 -10.26
N GLN A 171 -1.75 -11.94 -11.44
CA GLN A 171 -0.40 -12.35 -11.84
C GLN A 171 0.66 -11.81 -10.89
N ALA A 172 0.56 -10.55 -10.48
CA ALA A 172 1.46 -9.95 -9.51
C ALA A 172 1.38 -10.64 -8.12
N ALA A 173 0.19 -11.08 -7.70
CA ALA A 173 0.03 -11.87 -6.48
C ALA A 173 0.74 -13.23 -6.56
N GLU A 174 0.73 -13.87 -7.74
CA GLU A 174 1.40 -15.14 -8.00
C GLU A 174 2.93 -14.97 -8.09
N GLN A 175 3.41 -13.92 -8.76
CA GLN A 175 4.85 -13.62 -8.91
C GLN A 175 5.54 -13.21 -7.60
N GLY A 176 4.79 -12.69 -6.62
CA GLY A 176 5.29 -12.48 -5.26
C GLY A 176 5.80 -13.77 -4.59
N GLU A 177 5.38 -14.94 -5.07
CA GLU A 177 5.94 -16.24 -4.67
C GLU A 177 7.39 -16.40 -5.18
N ILE A 178 7.65 -16.05 -6.45
CA ILE A 178 8.97 -16.17 -7.10
C ILE A 178 9.97 -15.14 -6.56
N LEU A 179 9.55 -13.88 -6.39
CA LEU A 179 10.38 -12.85 -5.75
C LEU A 179 10.61 -13.12 -4.26
N SER A 180 9.71 -13.84 -3.56
CA SER A 180 9.96 -14.27 -2.18
C SER A 180 11.01 -15.39 -2.05
N LEU A 181 11.40 -16.02 -3.16
CA LEU A 181 12.47 -17.03 -3.20
C LEU A 181 13.87 -16.42 -3.43
N ILE A 182 13.95 -15.12 -3.76
CA ILE A 182 15.21 -14.38 -3.88
C ILE A 182 15.17 -13.24 -2.86
N PRO A 183 15.96 -13.29 -1.77
CA PRO A 183 16.00 -12.19 -0.83
C PRO A 183 16.70 -10.97 -1.47
N GLU A 184 15.94 -10.13 -2.19
CA GLU A 184 16.39 -8.79 -2.61
C GLU A 184 16.29 -7.82 -1.44
N LYS A 185 17.28 -7.90 -0.55
CA LYS A 185 17.75 -6.78 0.27
C LYS A 185 19.10 -7.17 0.89
N SER A 186 20.18 -6.88 0.18
CA SER A 186 21.48 -6.73 0.85
C SER A 186 21.43 -5.44 1.67
N LEU A 187 21.15 -5.59 2.96
CA LEU A 187 21.46 -4.53 3.91
C LEU A 187 22.99 -4.33 3.88
N PRO A 188 23.49 -3.08 3.89
CA PRO A 188 24.93 -2.83 4.01
C PRO A 188 25.35 -3.15 5.45
N LEU A 189 25.49 -4.43 5.75
CA LEU A 189 26.09 -4.90 6.98
C LEU A 189 27.62 -4.81 6.85
N PRO A 190 28.33 -4.46 7.92
CA PRO A 190 29.78 -4.56 7.94
C PRO A 190 30.22 -6.01 7.73
N GLU A 191 31.41 -6.21 7.17
CA GLU A 191 31.97 -7.56 6.91
C GLU A 191 32.09 -8.40 8.20
N SER A 192 32.23 -7.74 9.35
CA SER A 192 32.25 -8.35 10.68
C SER A 192 31.41 -7.57 11.70
N ALA A 193 30.84 -8.28 12.67
CA ALA A 193 30.10 -7.69 13.79
C ALA A 193 31.00 -7.45 15.00
N GLU A 194 30.87 -6.29 15.63
CA GLU A 194 31.46 -5.99 16.94
C GLU A 194 30.37 -5.98 18.01
N TYR A 195 30.56 -6.77 19.06
CA TYR A 195 29.59 -6.94 20.15
C TYR A 195 30.02 -6.20 21.41
N ASP A 196 29.15 -5.34 21.92
CA ASP A 196 29.37 -4.69 23.21
C ASP A 196 29.00 -5.60 24.39
N GLU A 197 29.24 -5.15 25.62
CA GLU A 197 28.97 -5.95 26.84
C GLU A 197 27.50 -6.42 26.95
N LYS A 198 26.55 -5.63 26.44
CA LYS A 198 25.12 -5.98 26.47
C LYS A 198 24.82 -7.08 25.46
N ASP A 199 25.45 -7.02 24.30
CA ASP A 199 25.33 -8.04 23.27
C ASP A 199 26.02 -9.34 23.70
N GLN A 200 27.18 -9.28 24.35
CA GLN A 200 27.89 -10.45 24.87
C GLN A 200 27.08 -11.21 25.92
N LYS A 201 26.38 -10.47 26.80
CA LYS A 201 25.42 -11.06 27.73
C LYS A 201 24.30 -11.80 26.99
N LEU A 202 23.73 -11.21 25.95
CA LEU A 202 22.69 -11.83 25.14
C LEU A 202 23.18 -13.07 24.37
N ILE A 203 24.41 -13.02 23.83
CA ILE A 203 25.07 -14.15 23.16
C ILE A 203 25.19 -15.32 24.13
N THR A 204 25.57 -15.04 25.38
CA THR A 204 25.72 -16.05 26.42
C THR A 204 24.36 -16.61 26.86
N ASP A 205 23.39 -15.73 27.14
CA ASP A 205 22.04 -16.10 27.57
C ASP A 205 21.31 -16.97 26.51
N LEU A 206 21.62 -16.76 25.22
CA LEU A 206 21.04 -17.51 24.10
C LEU A 206 21.94 -18.65 23.58
N GLU A 207 23.07 -18.92 24.26
CA GLU A 207 24.06 -19.94 23.87
C GLU A 207 24.55 -19.84 22.41
N ALA A 208 24.67 -18.61 21.89
CA ALA A 208 25.13 -18.36 20.53
C ALA A 208 26.66 -18.51 20.42
N LYS A 209 27.13 -18.97 19.26
CA LYS A 209 28.56 -19.14 18.95
C LYS A 209 29.02 -18.11 17.94
N ILE A 210 30.15 -17.47 18.20
CA ILE A 210 30.75 -16.53 17.24
C ILE A 210 31.42 -17.34 16.11
N GLY A 211 30.95 -17.14 14.88
CA GLY A 211 31.50 -17.74 13.68
C GLY A 211 32.77 -17.03 13.19
N LEU A 212 33.44 -17.61 12.19
CA LEU A 212 34.69 -17.10 11.62
C LEU A 212 34.58 -15.68 11.03
N SER A 213 33.38 -15.26 10.63
CA SER A 213 33.07 -13.91 10.14
C SER A 213 32.82 -12.89 11.27
N GLY A 214 32.98 -13.27 12.53
CA GLY A 214 32.74 -12.41 13.68
C GLY A 214 31.27 -12.29 14.10
N TRP A 215 30.34 -12.93 13.39
CA TRP A 215 28.91 -12.93 13.73
C TRP A 215 28.53 -14.05 14.71
N ALA A 216 27.77 -13.72 15.74
CA ALA A 216 27.21 -14.66 16.70
C ALA A 216 25.98 -15.37 16.13
N LEU A 217 26.03 -16.70 16.11
CA LEU A 217 25.06 -17.61 15.51
C LEU A 217 24.38 -18.48 16.57
N LEU A 218 23.06 -18.54 16.51
CA LEU A 218 22.24 -19.47 17.28
C LEU A 218 22.25 -20.87 16.65
N LYS A 219 21.78 -21.88 17.40
CA LYS A 219 21.73 -23.29 16.96
C LYS A 219 20.89 -23.51 15.69
N ASP A 220 20.00 -22.58 15.36
CA ASP A 220 19.16 -22.58 14.15
C ASP A 220 19.69 -21.65 13.05
N ASN A 221 21.00 -21.34 13.07
CA ASN A 221 21.71 -20.48 12.12
C ASN A 221 21.22 -19.02 12.05
N ARG A 222 20.48 -18.56 13.06
CA ARG A 222 20.11 -17.13 13.17
C ARG A 222 21.27 -16.30 13.72
N ILE A 223 21.50 -15.12 13.13
CA ILE A 223 22.52 -14.17 13.61
C ILE A 223 21.96 -13.26 14.71
N ILE A 224 22.77 -12.96 15.72
CA ILE A 224 22.51 -11.89 16.68
C ILE A 224 23.07 -10.59 16.12
N ILE A 225 22.22 -9.58 15.94
CA ILE A 225 22.63 -8.26 15.45
C ILE A 225 23.08 -7.40 16.65
N PRO A 226 24.32 -6.85 16.63
CA PRO A 226 24.78 -5.94 17.68
C PRO A 226 23.84 -4.75 17.88
N PHE A 227 23.67 -4.33 19.14
CA PHE A 227 22.81 -3.21 19.50
C PHE A 227 23.14 -1.92 18.75
N ARG A 228 24.41 -1.70 18.42
CA ARG A 228 24.87 -0.52 17.64
C ARG A 228 24.33 -0.51 16.21
N LEU A 229 24.16 -1.67 15.59
CA LEU A 229 23.65 -1.78 14.21
C LEU A 229 22.12 -1.67 14.15
N LEU A 230 21.42 -1.96 15.26
CA LEU A 230 19.97 -1.78 15.35
C LEU A 230 19.55 -0.34 15.03
N TRP A 231 20.31 0.68 15.44
CA TRP A 231 19.94 2.10 15.18
C TRP A 231 20.10 2.53 13.73
N GLY A 232 21.00 1.89 12.97
CA GLY A 232 21.07 2.05 11.52
C GLY A 232 19.86 1.42 10.80
N LEU A 233 19.27 0.39 11.39
CA LEU A 233 18.11 -0.34 10.86
C LEU A 233 16.76 0.30 11.24
N THR A 234 16.71 1.10 12.32
CA THR A 234 15.46 1.66 12.89
C THR A 234 15.16 3.11 12.52
N LYS A 235 15.92 3.75 11.59
CA LYS A 235 15.56 5.08 11.06
C LYS A 235 14.23 5.11 10.28
N THR A 236 13.58 3.97 10.08
CA THR A 236 12.32 3.87 9.33
C THR A 236 11.06 3.92 10.19
N ASP A 237 11.08 3.79 11.52
CA ASP A 237 9.86 4.05 12.33
C ASP A 237 10.15 4.01 13.84
N MET A 238 10.13 5.17 14.49
CA MET A 238 10.56 5.34 15.89
C MET A 238 9.41 5.54 16.88
N THR A 239 8.32 4.77 16.79
CA THR A 239 7.21 4.87 17.78
C THR A 239 6.70 3.57 18.39
N LYS A 240 7.23 2.40 18.04
CA LYS A 240 6.82 1.13 18.69
C LYS A 240 7.97 0.14 18.86
N LEU A 241 8.82 0.37 19.85
CA LEU A 241 9.89 -0.58 20.19
C LEU A 241 9.84 -0.93 21.67
N THR A 242 8.77 -1.63 22.07
CA THR A 242 8.77 -2.42 23.29
C THR A 242 9.54 -3.72 23.06
N ARG A 243 10.17 -4.18 24.15
CA ARG A 243 10.95 -5.40 24.47
C ARG A 243 10.92 -6.63 23.54
N GLU A 244 9.90 -6.82 22.71
CA GLU A 244 9.71 -7.98 21.84
C GLU A 244 10.52 -7.93 20.53
N LEU A 245 10.91 -6.74 20.05
CA LEU A 245 11.69 -6.60 18.81
C LEU A 245 13.15 -7.05 18.93
N LYS A 246 13.64 -7.34 20.15
CA LYS A 246 14.95 -7.97 20.37
C LYS A 246 15.05 -9.38 19.77
N LEU A 247 13.94 -10.04 19.48
CA LEU A 247 13.95 -11.43 19.03
C LEU A 247 13.80 -11.62 17.51
N PHE A 248 13.45 -10.57 16.74
CA PHE A 248 12.84 -10.78 15.41
C PHE A 248 13.62 -10.30 14.19
N ILE A 249 14.80 -9.70 14.33
CA ILE A 249 15.60 -9.30 13.15
C ILE A 249 16.62 -10.40 12.87
N THR A 250 16.21 -11.39 12.07
CA THR A 250 17.07 -12.44 11.53
C THR A 250 17.27 -12.20 10.04
N LEU A 251 18.50 -11.92 9.62
CA LEU A 251 18.88 -12.04 8.21
C LEU A 251 19.43 -13.46 7.99
N SER A 252 18.78 -14.20 7.11
CA SER A 252 19.31 -15.45 6.57
C SER A 252 20.48 -15.12 5.66
N LEU A 253 21.71 -15.42 6.08
CA LEU A 253 22.84 -15.49 5.17
C LEU A 253 22.82 -16.88 4.52
N SER A 254 22.41 -16.88 3.25
CA SER A 254 22.28 -18.07 2.40
C SER A 254 23.57 -18.88 2.30
N ARG A 255 23.43 -20.19 2.31
CA ARG A 255 24.06 -21.08 1.33
C ARG A 255 22.98 -21.85 0.60
#